data_AF-A0A832RIS0-F1
#
_entry.id   AF-A0A832RIS0-F1
#
_cell.length_a   1.000
_cell.length_b   1.000
_cell.length_c   1.000
_cell.angle_alpha   90.00
_cell.angle_beta   90.00
_cell.angle_gamma   90.00
#
_symmetry.space_group_name_H-M   'P 1'
#
loop_
_entity.id
_entity.type
_entity.pdbx_description
1 polymer ?
#
loop_
_entity_poly.entity_id
_entity_poly.type
_entity_poly.pdbx_seq_one_letter_code
_entity_poly.pdbx_strand_id
1 'polypeptide(L)'
;IMQKALIPILVSFGFLGLYAADYVYSWVQPGGMIAVDPFQKGVILGIPSLALPLVSYRMHKRYPSSTVSRLLQINGGLVIVGGLVMVSITMGPSYDAIRAKLAAEWVLVLGLGVLQLILGLKSNKISSVQSMR
;
A
#
# COMPACT_ATOMS: atom_id res chain seq x y z
N ILE A 1 20.88 12.93 1.01
CA ILE A 1 19.49 13.47 0.95
C ILE A 1 18.53 12.55 0.17
N MET A 2 18.92 11.96 -0.96
CA MET A 2 18.12 10.92 -1.66
C MET A 2 17.65 9.77 -0.74
N GLN A 3 18.48 9.38 0.24
CA GLN A 3 18.13 8.37 1.25
C GLN A 3 16.87 8.73 2.06
N LYS A 4 16.58 10.02 2.30
CA LYS A 4 15.46 10.44 3.16
C LYS A 4 14.10 10.14 2.55
N ALA A 5 13.95 10.22 1.22
CA ALA A 5 12.72 9.87 0.53
C ALA A 5 12.53 8.34 0.38
N LEU A 6 13.62 7.58 0.47
CA LEU A 6 13.65 6.13 0.29
C LEU A 6 13.21 5.37 1.55
N ILE A 7 13.60 5.87 2.72
CA ILE A 7 13.24 5.28 4.02
C ILE A 7 11.73 5.07 4.18
N PRO A 8 10.85 6.08 4.03
CA PRO A 8 9.41 5.90 4.27
C PRO A 8 8.79 4.88 3.32
N ILE A 9 9.24 4.80 2.06
CA ILE A 9 8.69 3.81 1.12
C ILE A 9 9.18 2.40 1.42
N LEU A 10 10.42 2.22 1.88
CA LEU A 10 10.90 0.91 2.34
C LEU A 10 10.17 0.44 3.60
N VAL A 11 9.93 1.35 4.54
CA VAL A 11 9.15 1.03 5.76
C VAL A 11 7.71 0.66 5.39
N SER A 12 7.10 1.35 4.42
CA SER A 12 5.80 0.98 3.86
C SER A 12 5.78 -0.45 3.32
N PHE A 13 6.79 -0.84 2.53
CA PHE A 13 6.93 -2.22 2.06
C PHE A 13 7.05 -3.22 3.23
N GLY A 14 7.79 -2.87 4.29
CA GLY A 14 7.86 -3.70 5.49
C GLY A 14 6.49 -3.93 6.12
N PHE A 15 5.71 -2.87 6.31
CA PHE A 15 4.36 -2.98 6.87
C PHE A 15 3.39 -3.74 5.95
N LEU A 16 3.45 -3.49 4.63
CA LEU A 16 2.62 -4.19 3.65
C LEU A 16 2.96 -5.69 3.61
N GLY A 17 4.25 -6.02 3.64
CA GLY A 17 4.75 -7.39 3.67
C GLY A 17 4.35 -8.12 4.95
N LEU A 18 4.47 -7.47 6.11
CA LEU A 18 4.03 -8.04 7.39
C LEU A 18 2.51 -8.26 7.42
N TYR A 19 1.72 -7.31 6.90
CA TYR A 19 0.27 -7.45 6.82
C TYR A 19 -0.13 -8.61 5.90
N ALA A 20 0.50 -8.73 4.73
CA ALA A 20 0.25 -9.83 3.81
C ALA A 20 0.69 -11.19 4.40
N ALA A 21 1.86 -11.25 5.04
CA ALA A 21 2.37 -12.47 5.66
C ALA A 21 1.48 -12.94 6.81
N ASP A 22 1.04 -12.04 7.68
CA ASP A 22 0.10 -12.36 8.76
C ASP A 22 -1.24 -12.87 8.21
N TYR A 23 -1.74 -12.25 7.14
CA TYR A 23 -2.95 -12.69 6.47
C TYR A 23 -2.82 -14.11 5.90
N VAL A 24 -1.75 -14.40 5.16
CA VAL A 24 -1.49 -15.74 4.62
C VAL A 24 -1.30 -16.76 5.75
N TYR A 25 -0.61 -16.39 6.82
CA TYR A 25 -0.42 -17.26 7.98
C TYR A 25 -1.72 -17.58 8.71
N SER A 26 -2.69 -16.65 8.70
CA SER A 26 -4.02 -16.87 9.28
C SER A 26 -4.80 -18.01 8.63
N TRP A 27 -4.42 -18.44 7.43
CA TRP A 27 -5.02 -19.62 6.77
C TRP A 27 -4.57 -20.94 7.40
N VAL A 28 -3.42 -20.94 8.07
CA VAL A 28 -2.85 -22.12 8.75
C VAL A 28 -3.14 -22.08 10.25
N GLN A 29 -3.10 -20.90 10.87
CA GLN A 29 -3.35 -20.70 12.30
C GLN A 29 -4.45 -19.65 12.51
N PRO A 30 -5.62 -20.04 13.04
CA PRO A 30 -6.69 -19.10 13.35
C PRO A 30 -6.19 -18.03 14.34
N GLY A 31 -6.15 -16.78 13.89
CA GLY A 31 -5.60 -15.64 14.64
C GLY A 31 -4.39 -14.96 14.00
N GLY A 32 -3.73 -15.63 13.04
CA GLY A 32 -2.55 -15.08 12.35
C GLY A 32 -1.28 -15.14 13.21
N MET A 33 -0.21 -14.51 12.71
CA MET A 33 1.10 -14.46 13.36
C MET A 33 1.11 -13.45 14.53
N ILE A 34 0.33 -12.38 14.39
CA ILE A 34 0.22 -11.29 15.36
C ILE A 34 -1.07 -11.47 16.15
N ALA A 35 -0.95 -11.62 17.48
CA ALA A 35 -2.08 -11.83 18.39
C ALA A 35 -2.83 -10.53 18.72
N VAL A 36 -3.35 -9.86 17.68
CA VAL A 36 -4.19 -8.66 17.81
C VAL A 36 -5.41 -8.80 16.91
N ASP A 37 -6.45 -8.01 17.19
CA ASP A 37 -7.69 -8.04 16.42
C ASP A 37 -7.46 -7.68 14.94
N PRO A 38 -8.13 -8.32 13.97
CA PRO A 38 -8.00 -8.00 12.54
C PRO A 38 -8.14 -6.51 12.21
N PHE A 39 -9.02 -5.79 12.90
CA PHE A 39 -9.17 -4.35 12.75
C PHE A 39 -7.91 -3.60 13.20
N GLN A 40 -7.35 -3.97 14.34
CA GLN A 40 -6.11 -3.38 14.85
C GLN A 40 -4.94 -3.64 13.90
N LYS A 41 -4.85 -4.82 13.26
CA LYS A 41 -3.83 -5.10 12.23
C LYS A 41 -3.94 -4.15 11.05
N GLY A 42 -5.16 -3.91 10.56
CA GLY A 42 -5.41 -2.96 9.47
C GLY A 42 -4.99 -1.53 9.83
N VAL A 43 -5.22 -1.11 11.07
CA VAL A 43 -4.82 0.22 11.56
C VAL A 43 -3.31 0.33 11.78
N ILE A 44 -2.68 -0.67 12.40
CA ILE A 44 -1.26 -0.64 12.78
C ILE A 44 -0.34 -0.86 11.57
N LEU A 45 -0.72 -1.75 10.65
CA LEU A 45 0.12 -2.11 9.51
C LEU A 45 -0.41 -1.53 8.20
N GLY A 46 -1.72 -1.57 7.99
CA GLY A 46 -2.35 -1.10 6.75
C GLY A 46 -2.30 0.42 6.57
N ILE A 47 -2.74 1.21 7.55
CA ILE A 47 -2.75 2.68 7.42
C ILE A 47 -1.33 3.24 7.20
N PRO A 48 -0.30 2.84 7.98
CA PRO A 48 1.07 3.30 7.74
C PRO A 48 1.61 2.85 6.37
N SER A 49 1.29 1.63 5.92
CA SER A 49 1.73 1.15 4.61
C SER A 49 1.13 1.97 3.46
N LEU A 50 -0.08 2.54 3.63
CA LEU A 50 -0.71 3.42 2.65
C LEU A 50 -0.28 4.89 2.75
N ALA A 51 -0.01 5.40 3.96
CA ALA A 51 0.32 6.80 4.19
C ALA A 51 1.79 7.14 3.90
N LEU A 52 2.72 6.26 4.26
CA LEU A 52 4.16 6.50 4.09
C LEU A 52 4.61 6.71 2.63
N PRO A 53 4.06 6.00 1.61
CA PRO A 53 4.34 6.30 0.20
C PRO A 53 3.96 7.72 -0.19
N LEU A 54 2.88 8.28 0.36
CA LEU A 54 2.48 9.68 0.10
C LEU A 54 3.50 10.67 0.67
N VAL A 55 4.05 10.36 1.85
CA VAL A 55 5.14 11.13 2.46
C VAL A 55 6.40 11.04 1.61
N SER A 56 6.77 9.83 1.16
CA SER A 56 7.88 9.59 0.24
C SER A 56 7.76 10.43 -1.03
N TYR A 57 6.57 10.47 -1.65
CA TYR A 57 6.32 11.29 -2.83
C TYR A 57 6.47 12.79 -2.57
N ARG A 58 6.01 13.30 -1.41
CA ARG A 58 6.23 14.72 -1.05
C ARG A 58 7.73 15.05 -0.93
N MET A 59 8.52 14.13 -0.38
CA MET A 59 9.98 14.30 -0.28
C MET A 59 10.64 14.23 -1.67
N HIS A 60 10.18 13.33 -2.53
CA HIS A 60 10.65 13.21 -3.92
C HIS A 60 10.48 14.49 -4.72
N LYS A 61 9.40 15.27 -4.51
CA LYS A 61 9.23 16.57 -5.18
C LYS A 61 10.39 17.53 -4.96
N ARG A 62 11.08 17.44 -3.82
CA ARG A 62 12.26 18.27 -3.51
C ARG A 62 13.56 17.65 -4.00
N TYR A 63 13.63 16.33 -4.09
CA TYR A 63 14.82 15.57 -4.47
C TYR A 63 14.42 14.39 -5.36
N PRO A 64 14.23 14.63 -6.67
CA PRO A 64 13.71 13.59 -7.55
C PRO A 64 14.72 12.46 -7.74
N SER A 65 14.24 11.23 -7.61
CA SER A 65 14.97 9.98 -7.84
C SER A 65 14.12 9.00 -8.65
N SER A 66 14.63 8.52 -9.77
CA SER A 66 13.97 7.49 -10.58
C SER A 66 13.67 6.22 -9.78
N THR A 67 14.51 5.89 -8.79
CA THR A 67 14.30 4.77 -7.86
C THR A 67 13.05 4.96 -7.01
N VAL A 68 12.86 6.14 -6.41
CA VAL A 68 11.66 6.43 -5.60
C VAL A 68 10.40 6.41 -6.46
N SER A 69 10.48 6.92 -7.70
CA SER A 69 9.36 6.86 -8.66
C SER A 69 8.93 5.43 -8.96
N ARG A 70 9.88 4.51 -9.21
CA ARG A 70 9.57 3.10 -9.47
C ARG A 70 9.00 2.40 -8.24
N LEU A 71 9.58 2.65 -7.06
CA LEU A 71 9.11 2.07 -5.80
C LEU A 71 7.66 2.49 -5.51
N LEU A 72 7.28 3.75 -5.80
CA LEU A 72 5.89 4.22 -5.66
C LEU A 72 4.93 3.46 -6.57
N GLN A 73 5.35 3.19 -7.81
CA GLN A 73 4.55 2.43 -8.76
C GLN A 73 4.37 0.98 -8.30
N ILE A 74 5.46 0.34 -7.88
CA ILE A 74 5.44 -1.04 -7.36
C ILE A 74 4.53 -1.12 -6.13
N ASN A 75 4.66 -0.18 -5.19
CA ASN A 75 3.82 -0.15 -3.99
C ASN A 75 2.33 0.03 -4.33
N GLY A 76 2.01 0.99 -5.22
CA GLY A 76 0.63 1.18 -5.68
C GLY A 76 0.05 -0.07 -6.36
N GLY A 77 0.86 -0.77 -7.16
CA GLY A 77 0.50 -2.05 -7.77
C GLY A 77 0.18 -3.13 -6.73
N LEU A 78 1.05 -3.28 -5.72
CA LEU A 78 0.83 -4.24 -4.63
C LEU A 78 -0.44 -3.94 -3.82
N VAL A 79 -0.71 -2.67 -3.54
CA VAL A 79 -1.94 -2.24 -2.86
C VAL A 79 -3.17 -2.60 -3.68
N ILE A 80 -3.13 -2.40 -5.00
CA ILE A 80 -4.25 -2.77 -5.88
C ILE A 80 -4.45 -4.29 -5.89
N VAL A 81 -3.38 -5.07 -6.06
CA VAL A 81 -3.46 -6.53 -6.07
C VAL A 81 -4.00 -7.05 -4.74
N GLY A 82 -3.46 -6.59 -3.61
CA GLY A 82 -3.92 -6.97 -2.28
C GLY A 82 -5.37 -6.54 -2.01
N GLY A 83 -5.75 -5.33 -2.42
CA GLY A 83 -7.12 -4.84 -2.30
C GLY A 83 -8.12 -5.66 -3.13
N LEU A 84 -7.74 -6.06 -4.36
CA LEU A 84 -8.59 -6.89 -5.22
C LEU A 84 -8.83 -8.27 -4.58
N VAL A 85 -7.78 -8.90 -4.06
CA VAL A 85 -7.89 -10.18 -3.34
C VAL A 85 -8.87 -10.05 -2.17
N MET A 86 -8.74 -8.98 -1.37
CA MET A 86 -9.62 -8.76 -0.22
C MET A 86 -11.07 -8.49 -0.62
N VAL A 87 -11.31 -7.71 -1.68
CA VAL A 87 -12.67 -7.52 -2.24
C VAL A 87 -13.27 -8.86 -2.66
N SER A 88 -12.53 -9.69 -3.40
CA SER A 88 -13.00 -10.99 -3.87
C SER A 88 -13.38 -11.92 -2.71
N ILE A 89 -12.60 -11.93 -1.64
CA ILE A 89 -12.87 -12.75 -0.45
C ILE A 89 -14.09 -12.21 0.32
N THR A 90 -14.23 -10.89 0.39
CA THR A 90 -15.35 -10.25 1.08
C THR A 90 -16.68 -10.47 0.36
N MET A 91 -16.67 -10.45 -0.98
CA MET A 91 -17.83 -10.65 -1.87
C MET A 91 -18.25 -12.12 -2.06
N GLY A 92 -17.76 -13.04 -1.24
CA GLY A 92 -18.09 -14.47 -1.32
C GLY A 92 -19.57 -14.82 -1.07
N PRO A 93 -19.92 -16.13 -1.07
CA PRO A 93 -21.30 -16.64 -1.12
C PRO A 93 -22.25 -16.18 0.00
N SER A 94 -21.70 -15.67 1.11
CA SER A 94 -22.45 -15.20 2.28
C SER A 94 -22.38 -13.67 2.41
N TYR A 95 -22.61 -12.95 1.31
CA TYR A 95 -22.55 -11.48 1.29
C TYR A 95 -23.75 -10.87 2.03
N ASP A 96 -23.47 -10.10 3.09
CA ASP A 96 -24.46 -9.43 3.93
C ASP A 96 -24.14 -7.92 4.08
N ALA A 97 -24.96 -7.19 4.85
CA ALA A 97 -24.77 -5.76 5.06
C ALA A 97 -23.44 -5.40 5.75
N ILE A 98 -22.87 -6.32 6.54
CA ILE A 98 -21.58 -6.11 7.22
C ILE A 98 -20.44 -6.25 6.22
N ARG A 99 -20.47 -7.30 5.40
CA ARG A 99 -19.50 -7.52 4.30
C ARG A 99 -19.61 -6.46 3.22
N ALA A 100 -20.79 -5.90 2.97
CA ALA A 100 -20.94 -4.78 2.05
C ALA A 100 -20.16 -3.54 2.50
N LYS A 101 -20.19 -3.23 3.80
CA LYS A 101 -19.37 -2.13 4.37
C LYS A 101 -17.88 -2.44 4.26
N LEU A 102 -17.48 -3.67 4.59
CA LEU A 102 -16.09 -4.12 4.49
C LEU A 102 -15.58 -4.06 3.04
N ALA A 103 -16.40 -4.44 2.06
CA ALA A 103 -16.06 -4.35 0.65
C ALA A 103 -15.88 -2.89 0.21
N ALA A 104 -16.72 -1.97 0.69
CA ALA A 104 -16.59 -0.55 0.42
C ALA A 104 -15.27 0.04 0.98
N GLU A 105 -14.83 -0.41 2.16
CA GLU A 105 -13.52 -0.03 2.70
C GLU A 105 -12.37 -0.50 1.80
N TRP A 106 -12.43 -1.73 1.29
CA TRP A 106 -11.42 -2.23 0.35
C TRP A 106 -11.43 -1.48 -0.99
N VAL A 107 -12.60 -1.02 -1.46
CA VAL A 107 -12.68 -0.12 -2.63
C VAL A 107 -11.94 1.20 -2.39
N LEU A 108 -12.01 1.77 -1.18
CA LEU A 108 -11.21 2.95 -0.85
C LEU A 108 -9.71 2.66 -0.87
N VAL A 109 -9.28 1.50 -0.36
CA VAL A 109 -7.88 1.04 -0.42
C VAL A 109 -7.42 0.91 -1.87
N LEU A 110 -8.25 0.36 -2.76
CA LEU A 110 -7.97 0.31 -4.21
C LEU A 110 -7.78 1.72 -4.79
N GLY A 111 -8.65 2.67 -4.43
CA GLY A 111 -8.51 4.07 -4.83
C GLY A 111 -7.17 4.68 -4.39
N LEU A 112 -6.71 4.35 -3.19
CA LEU A 112 -5.40 4.78 -2.70
C LEU A 112 -4.24 4.11 -3.47
N GLY A 113 -4.36 2.84 -3.83
CA GLY A 113 -3.40 2.15 -4.69
C GLY A 113 -3.28 2.79 -6.08
N VAL A 114 -4.42 3.13 -6.69
CA VAL A 114 -4.47 3.85 -7.98
C VAL A 114 -3.82 5.24 -7.85
N LEU A 115 -4.12 5.96 -6.77
CA LEU A 115 -3.50 7.25 -6.51
C LEU A 115 -1.97 7.11 -6.43
N GLN A 116 -1.46 6.13 -5.69
CA GLN A 116 -0.02 5.89 -5.57
C GLN A 116 0.65 5.57 -6.92
N LEU A 117 -0.01 4.79 -7.79
CA LEU A 117 0.46 4.55 -9.15
C LEU A 117 0.56 5.84 -9.95
N ILE A 118 -0.49 6.67 -9.95
CA ILE A 118 -0.50 7.96 -10.65
C ILE A 118 0.62 8.86 -10.14
N LEU A 119 0.82 8.91 -8.81
CA LEU A 119 1.90 9.68 -8.20
C LEU A 119 3.28 9.14 -8.61
N GLY A 120 3.45 7.83 -8.68
CA GLY A 120 4.68 7.20 -9.16
C GLY A 120 4.97 7.48 -10.64
N LEU A 121 3.95 7.49 -11.51
CA LEU A 121 4.09 7.85 -12.92
C LEU A 121 4.45 9.34 -13.09
N LYS A 122 3.76 10.23 -12.37
CA LYS A 122 4.05 11.66 -12.37
C LYS A 122 5.46 11.95 -11.82
N SER A 123 5.86 11.24 -10.77
CA SER A 123 7.18 11.29 -10.18
C SER A 123 8.27 10.92 -11.19
N ASN A 124 8.04 9.90 -12.02
CA ASN A 124 8.99 9.44 -13.04
C ASN A 124 9.28 10.54 -14.09
N LYS A 125 8.22 11.22 -14.54
CA LYS A 125 8.35 12.35 -15.49
C LYS A 125 9.16 13.51 -14.91
N ILE A 126 9.08 13.77 -13.61
CA ILE A 126 9.88 14.81 -12.94
C ILE A 126 11.36 14.42 -12.95
N SER A 127 11.66 13.15 -12.62
CA SER A 127 13.02 12.62 -12.60
C SER A 127 13.69 12.66 -13.97
N SER A 128 12.96 12.32 -15.04
CA SER A 128 13.50 12.32 -16.41
C SER A 128 13.82 13.71 -16.94
N VAL A 129 13.03 14.73 -16.57
CA VAL A 129 13.28 16.12 -17.00
C VAL A 129 14.48 16.73 -16.28
N GLN A 130 14.71 16.38 -15.01
CA GLN A 130 15.89 16.88 -14.28
C GLN A 130 17.19 16.19 -14.68
N SER A 131 17.17 14.94 -15.17
CA SER A 131 18.39 14.29 -15.68
C SER A 131 18.85 14.81 -17.05
N MET A 132 18.03 15.63 -17.72
CA MET A 132 18.34 16.26 -19.01
C MET A 132 18.84 17.70 -18.89
N ARG A 133 18.85 18.26 -17.68
CA ARG A 133 19.39 19.59 -17.37
C ARG A 133 20.74 19.43 -16.66
#